data_AF-A0A381SAY4-F1
#
_entry.id   AF-A0A381SAY4-F1
#
_cell.length_a   1.000
_cell.length_b   1.000
_cell.length_c   1.000
_cell.angle_alpha   90.00
_cell.angle_beta   90.00
_cell.angle_gamma   90.00
#
_symmetry.space_group_name_H-M   'P 1'
#
loop_
_entity.id
_entity.type
_entity.pdbx_description
1 polymer ?
#
loop_
_entity_poly.entity_id
_entity_poly.type
_entity_poly.pdbx_seq_one_letter_code
_entity_poly.pdbx_strand_id
1 'polypeptide(L)'
;MPKIEIKSFFYDLIHCKNKIFATFDKWDKKYDEDERGPLVAGMRECEDAELITLLMNIQKLAAGYEQIKELMDQAEQDQVDEAMDDDDPEDEDF
;
A
#
# COMPACT_ATOMS: atom_id res chain seq x y z
N MET A 1 21.32 4.24 6.57
CA MET A 1 20.47 4.17 7.78
C MET A 1 19.06 4.70 7.52
N PRO A 2 18.83 5.95 7.06
CA PRO A 2 17.48 6.51 6.92
C PRO A 2 16.58 5.72 5.95
N LYS A 3 17.14 5.27 4.81
CA LYS A 3 16.41 4.48 3.81
C LYS A 3 15.89 3.13 4.35
N ILE A 4 16.59 2.48 5.28
CA ILE A 4 16.19 1.17 5.82
C ILE A 4 15.04 1.35 6.82
N GLU A 5 15.13 2.37 7.68
CA GLU A 5 14.08 2.69 8.65
C GLU A 5 12.78 3.13 7.97
N ILE A 6 12.88 3.93 6.90
CA ILE A 6 11.73 4.31 6.07
C ILE A 6 11.08 3.08 5.42
N LYS A 7 11.87 2.17 4.83
CA LYS A 7 11.36 0.91 4.25
C LYS A 7 10.66 0.05 5.31
N SER A 8 11.21 -0.06 6.51
CA SER A 8 10.62 -0.81 7.63
C SER A 8 9.29 -0.20 8.09
N PHE A 9 9.24 1.12 8.27
CA PHE A 9 8.03 1.82 8.71
C PHE A 9 6.85 1.61 7.75
N PHE A 10 7.09 1.71 6.44
CA PHE A 10 6.05 1.49 5.45
C PHE A 10 5.65 0.02 5.32
N TYR A 11 6.60 -0.91 5.46
CA TYR A 11 6.31 -2.34 5.53
C TYR A 11 5.35 -2.66 6.69
N ASP A 12 5.62 -2.11 7.87
CA ASP A 12 4.77 -2.29 9.05
C ASP A 12 3.38 -1.65 8.87
N LEU A 13 3.31 -0.47 8.25
CA LEU A 13 2.05 0.19 7.90
C LEU A 13 1.19 -0.65 6.94
N ILE A 14 1.79 -1.20 5.88
CA ILE A 14 1.07 -2.09 4.94
C ILE A 14 0.58 -3.33 5.66
N HIS A 15 1.40 -3.94 6.51
CA HIS A 15 0.98 -5.10 7.30
C HIS A 15 -0.18 -4.76 8.23
N CYS A 16 -0.19 -3.56 8.80
CA CYS A 16 -1.30 -3.07 9.62
C CYS A 16 -2.57 -2.89 8.78
N LYS A 17 -2.50 -2.23 7.62
CA LYS A 17 -3.60 -2.11 6.63
C LYS A 17 -4.17 -3.49 6.29
N ASN A 18 -3.33 -4.44 5.94
CA ASN A 18 -3.74 -5.78 5.53
C ASN A 18 -4.46 -6.54 6.65
N LYS A 19 -4.01 -6.40 7.90
CA LYS A 19 -4.70 -7.00 9.05
C LYS A 19 -6.07 -6.36 9.31
N ILE A 20 -6.18 -5.05 9.14
CA ILE A 20 -7.46 -4.33 9.24
C ILE A 20 -8.44 -4.84 8.17
N PHE A 21 -8.01 -4.91 6.90
CA PHE A 21 -8.85 -5.44 5.82
C PHE A 21 -9.25 -6.90 6.03
N ALA A 22 -8.31 -7.76 6.43
CA ALA A 22 -8.64 -9.15 6.74
C ALA A 22 -9.65 -9.29 7.91
N THR A 23 -9.78 -8.26 8.75
CA THR A 23 -10.79 -8.23 9.82
C THR A 23 -12.16 -7.85 9.24
N PHE A 24 -12.22 -6.89 8.32
CA PHE A 24 -13.44 -6.57 7.56
C PHE A 24 -13.90 -7.74 6.68
N ASP A 25 -13.00 -8.44 6.00
CA ASP A 25 -13.36 -9.64 5.20
C ASP A 25 -14.01 -10.73 6.05
N LYS A 26 -13.50 -10.93 7.28
CA LYS A 26 -14.08 -11.89 8.24
C LYS A 26 -15.43 -11.41 8.75
N TRP A 27 -15.61 -10.10 8.92
CA TRP A 27 -16.88 -9.50 9.30
C TRP A 27 -17.92 -9.72 8.20
N ASP A 28 -17.60 -9.35 6.97
CA ASP A 28 -18.48 -9.50 5.80
C ASP A 28 -18.86 -10.97 5.60
N LYS A 29 -17.91 -11.91 5.73
CA LYS A 29 -18.22 -13.35 5.66
C LYS A 29 -19.20 -13.83 6.74
N LYS A 30 -19.18 -13.20 7.91
CA LYS A 30 -20.00 -13.62 9.06
C LYS A 30 -21.38 -12.97 9.07
N TYR A 31 -21.47 -11.74 8.59
CA TYR A 31 -22.63 -10.87 8.75
C TYR A 31 -23.26 -10.44 7.41
N ASP A 32 -22.67 -10.83 6.28
CA ASP A 32 -23.04 -10.41 4.92
C ASP A 32 -22.82 -8.90 4.66
N GLU A 33 -22.88 -8.47 3.40
CA GLU A 33 -22.62 -7.07 3.02
C GLU A 33 -23.64 -6.06 3.58
N ASP A 34 -24.84 -6.54 3.94
CA ASP A 34 -25.95 -5.73 4.47
C ASP A 34 -25.64 -5.10 5.84
N GLU A 35 -24.70 -5.66 6.60
CA GLU A 35 -24.33 -5.19 7.94
C GLU A 35 -23.20 -4.12 7.93
N ARG A 36 -22.75 -3.69 6.75
CA ARG A 36 -21.76 -2.61 6.62
C ARG A 36 -22.31 -1.24 7.03
N GLY A 37 -23.59 -0.97 6.76
CA GLY A 37 -24.25 0.27 7.15
C GLY A 37 -24.27 0.48 8.68
N PRO A 38 -24.77 -0.50 9.46
CA PRO A 38 -24.69 -0.51 10.92
C PRO A 38 -23.26 -0.41 11.47
N LEU A 39 -22.29 -1.10 10.85
CA LEU A 39 -20.88 -1.01 11.25
C LEU A 39 -20.33 0.42 11.10
N VAL A 40 -20.59 1.08 9.97
CA VAL A 40 -20.18 2.48 9.74
C VAL A 40 -20.87 3.43 10.71
N ALA A 41 -22.14 3.19 11.04
CA ALA A 41 -22.85 3.98 12.06
C ALA A 41 -22.21 3.83 13.44
N GLY A 42 -21.94 2.60 13.89
CA GLY A 42 -21.28 2.33 15.16
C GLY A 42 -19.86 2.90 15.23
N MET A 43 -19.10 2.87 14.12
CA MET A 43 -17.79 3.52 14.06
C MET A 43 -17.90 5.04 14.22
N ARG A 44 -18.91 5.69 13.64
CA ARG A 44 -19.12 7.15 13.78
C ARG A 44 -19.58 7.56 15.17
N GLU A 45 -20.30 6.67 15.85
CA GLU A 45 -20.73 6.84 17.24
C GLU A 45 -19.61 6.50 18.24
N CYS A 46 -18.49 5.95 17.76
CA CYS A 46 -17.31 5.76 18.58
C CYS A 46 -16.77 7.13 19.00
N GLU A 47 -16.86 7.42 20.31
CA GLU A 47 -16.41 8.69 20.90
C GLU A 47 -14.90 8.94 20.72
N ASP A 48 -14.15 7.90 20.31
CA ASP A 48 -12.72 7.95 20.06
C ASP A 48 -12.42 8.41 18.62
N ALA A 49 -12.59 9.72 18.40
CA ALA A 49 -12.29 10.37 17.14
C ALA A 49 -10.82 10.22 16.71
N GLU A 50 -9.91 9.99 17.67
CA GLU A 50 -8.50 9.72 17.40
C GLU A 50 -8.31 8.36 16.73
N LEU A 51 -9.02 7.32 17.19
CA LEU A 51 -8.98 5.98 16.57
C LEU A 51 -9.51 5.99 15.13
N ILE A 52 -10.64 6.66 14.87
CA ILE A 52 -11.20 6.79 13.51
C ILE A 52 -10.20 7.52 12.59
N THR A 53 -9.63 8.61 13.10
CA THR A 53 -8.64 9.41 12.37
C THR A 53 -7.37 8.60 12.07
N LEU A 54 -6.91 7.82 13.04
CA LEU A 54 -5.77 6.94 12.90
C LEU A 54 -6.00 5.89 11.80
N LEU A 55 -7.15 5.21 11.82
CA LEU A 55 -7.51 4.21 10.81
C LEU A 55 -7.57 4.82 9.40
N MET A 56 -8.21 5.99 9.25
CA MET A 56 -8.26 6.69 7.96
C MET A 56 -6.86 7.12 7.47
N ASN A 57 -6.01 7.60 8.38
CA ASN A 57 -4.66 8.04 8.03
C ASN A 57 -3.76 6.86 7.65
N ILE A 58 -3.85 5.73 8.36
CA ILE A 58 -3.14 4.48 7.99
C ILE A 58 -3.54 4.05 6.57
N GLN A 59 -4.83 4.11 6.24
CA GLN A 59 -5.33 3.73 4.92
C GLN A 59 -4.78 4.65 3.82
N LYS A 60 -4.77 5.98 4.05
CA LYS A 60 -4.20 6.96 3.11
C LYS A 60 -2.69 6.80 2.93
N LEU A 61 -1.95 6.62 4.03
CA LEU A 61 -0.48 6.44 4.01
C LEU A 61 -0.07 5.16 3.27
N ALA A 62 -0.79 4.06 3.50
CA ALA A 62 -0.50 2.80 2.85
C ALA A 62 -0.82 2.83 1.34
N ALA A 63 -1.91 3.48 0.93
CA ALA A 63 -2.21 3.70 -0.49
C ALA A 63 -1.16 4.58 -1.18
N GLY A 64 -0.69 5.64 -0.51
CA GLY A 64 0.39 6.49 -1.02
C GLY A 64 1.71 5.73 -1.16
N TYR A 65 2.03 4.82 -0.22
CA TYR A 65 3.23 4.00 -0.33
C TYR A 65 3.17 3.02 -1.51
N GLU A 66 2.05 2.35 -1.74
CA GLU A 66 1.89 1.44 -2.91
C GLU A 66 2.16 2.18 -4.21
N GLN A 67 1.61 3.39 -4.37
CA GLN A 67 1.88 4.24 -5.54
C GLN A 67 3.35 4.63 -5.67
N ILE A 68 3.99 5.03 -4.57
CA ILE A 68 5.41 5.38 -4.57
C ILE A 68 6.28 4.16 -4.90
N LYS A 69 5.92 2.98 -4.39
CA LYS A 69 6.64 1.74 -4.68
C LYS A 69 6.51 1.36 -6.15
N GLU A 70 5.31 1.41 -6.72
CA GLU A 70 5.10 1.15 -8.15
C GLU A 70 5.93 2.09 -9.03
N LEU A 71 5.95 3.39 -8.71
CA LEU A 71 6.77 4.36 -9.43
C LEU A 71 8.28 4.10 -9.28
N MET A 72 8.72 3.65 -8.10
CA MET A 72 10.12 3.27 -7.88
C MET A 72 10.49 1.99 -8.63
N ASP A 73 9.65 0.96 -8.58
CA ASP A 73 9.87 -0.30 -9.27
C ASP A 73 9.90 -0.07 -10.80
N GLN A 74 9.03 0.80 -11.33
CA GLN A 74 9.05 1.22 -12.73
C GLN A 74 10.35 1.95 -13.08
N ALA A 75 10.76 2.94 -12.28
CA ALA A 75 11.99 3.69 -12.54
C ALA A 75 13.27 2.84 -12.41
N GLU A 76 13.25 1.80 -11.57
CA GLU A 76 14.34 0.80 -11.51
C GLU A 76 14.34 -0.08 -12.77
N GLN A 77 13.18 -0.49 -13.28
CA GLN A 77 13.07 -1.26 -14.51
C GLN A 77 13.50 -0.45 -15.75
N ASP A 78 13.05 0.81 -15.87
CA ASP A 78 13.41 1.69 -16.98
C ASP A 78 14.94 1.90 -17.06
N GLN A 79 15.63 1.99 -15.91
CA GLN A 79 17.09 2.06 -15.86
C GLN A 79 17.78 0.75 -16.27
N VAL A 80 17.18 -0.40 -15.96
CA VAL A 80 17.68 -1.70 -16.41
C VAL A 80 17.49 -1.83 -17.91
N ASP A 81 16.32 -1.46 -18.43
CA ASP A 81 16.00 -1.53 -19.85
C ASP A 81 16.91 -0.58 -20.66
N GLU A 82 17.12 0.67 -20.22
CA GLU A 82 18.10 1.59 -20.84
C GLU A 82 19.53 1.02 -20.84
N ALA A 83 19.95 0.39 -19.75
CA ALA A 83 21.26 -0.24 -19.67
C ALA A 83 21.39 -1.51 -20.52
N MET A 84 20.27 -2.14 -20.92
CA MET A 84 20.26 -3.27 -21.86
C MET A 84 20.18 -2.82 -23.31
N ASP A 85 19.53 -1.69 -23.61
CA ASP A 85 19.50 -1.07 -24.95
C ASP A 85 20.85 -0.45 -25.35
N ASP A 86 21.63 0.08 -24.40
CA ASP A 86 23.01 0.58 -24.65
C ASP A 86 24.04 -0.54 -24.89
N ASP A 87 23.68 -1.81 -24.67
CA ASP A 87 24.53 -3.00 -24.83
C ASP A 87 24.19 -3.80 -26.11
N ASP A 88 23.42 -3.24 -27.06
CA ASP A 88 23.13 -3.87 -28.36
C ASP A 88 24.36 -3.77 -29.29
N PRO A 89 25.07 -4.87 -29.59
CA PRO A 89 26.25 -4.87 -30.43
C PRO A 89 25.84 -5.03 -31.89
N GLU A 90 25.13 -4.06 -32.46
CA GLU A 90 24.96 -3.97 -33.92
C GLU A 90 25.76 -2.79 -34.46
N ASP A 91 27.07 -3.02 -34.65
CA ASP A 91 27.86 -2.41 -35.74
C ASP A 91 29.25 -3.10 -35.83
N GLU A 92 29.27 -4.39 -36.20
CA GLU A 92 30.43 -5.00 -36.91
C GLU A 92 30.00 -5.48 -38.31
N ASP A 93 29.57 -4.53 -39.14
CA ASP A 93 29.64 -4.67 -40.61
C ASP A 93 30.91 -3.96 -41.11
N PHE A 94 32.04 -4.70 -41.16
CA PHE A 94 33.28 -4.33 -41.86
C PHE A 94 33.87 -5.49 -42.66
#